data_AF-A0A9P4QP95-F1
#
_entry.id   AF-A0A9P4QP95-F1
#
_cell.length_a   1.000
_cell.length_b   1.000
_cell.length_c   1.000
_cell.angle_alpha   90.00
_cell.angle_beta   90.00
_cell.angle_gamma   90.00
#
_symmetry.space_group_name_H-M   'P 1'
#
loop_
_entity.id
_entity.type
_entity.pdbx_description
1 polymer ?
#
loop_
_entity_poly.entity_id
_entity_poly.type
_entity_poly.pdbx_seq_one_letter_code
_entity_poly.pdbx_strand_id
1 'polypeptide(L)'
;ELAFLCSTCLTKLSALCFYRRLDPPCPKGLRRIIYFFLILTVSLTAAFILAQILICHPTATYWAIPSPSTMTRVQRNCASQQAIYPLQGATSTISTLYSIMIPVLVLRNIPMARNQRIGLRLISLLGLVVLGAGIARTVFLTRLAQSPTGDATWNGFNVFVWSQVECQLSLVCASIP
;
A
#
# COMPACT_ATOMS: atom_id res chain seq x y z
N GLU A 1 -0.99 -10.77 0.31
CA GLU A 1 -1.61 -9.64 1.02
C GLU A 1 -0.97 -9.25 2.37
N LEU A 2 -1.02 -10.05 3.44
CA LEU A 2 -0.50 -9.60 4.76
C LEU A 2 0.98 -9.17 4.73
N ALA A 3 1.86 -10.01 4.17
CA ALA A 3 3.28 -9.67 4.03
C ALA A 3 3.51 -8.43 3.15
N PHE A 4 2.67 -8.23 2.14
CA PHE A 4 2.72 -7.06 1.25
C PHE A 4 2.35 -5.77 2.01
N LEU A 5 1.28 -5.80 2.82
CA LEU A 5 0.87 -4.68 3.68
C LEU A 5 1.97 -4.31 4.69
N CYS A 6 2.57 -5.31 5.34
CA CYS A 6 3.67 -5.07 6.27
C CYS A 6 4.88 -4.46 5.55
N SER A 7 5.31 -5.07 4.44
CA SER A 7 6.47 -4.60 3.67
C SER A 7 6.30 -3.15 3.20
N THR A 8 5.16 -2.82 2.59
CA THR A 8 4.90 -1.44 2.15
C THR A 8 4.79 -0.45 3.31
N CYS A 9 4.26 -0.86 4.47
CA CYS A 9 4.24 -0.03 5.68
C CYS A 9 5.66 0.28 6.17
N LEU A 10 6.49 -0.76 6.33
CA LEU A 10 7.88 -0.65 6.78
C LEU A 10 8.73 0.21 5.83
N THR A 11 8.57 0.06 4.52
CA THR A 11 9.28 0.88 3.52
C THR A 11 8.90 2.36 3.63
N LYS A 12 7.61 2.67 3.79
CA LYS A 12 7.14 4.06 3.97
C LYS A 12 7.64 4.65 5.28
N LEU A 13 7.61 3.89 6.37
CA LEU A 13 8.16 4.28 7.66
C LEU A 13 9.66 4.57 7.58
N SER A 14 10.42 3.72 6.89
CA SER A 14 11.85 3.92 6.66
C SER A 14 12.12 5.24 5.94
N ALA A 15 11.42 5.50 4.83
CA ALA A 15 11.55 6.74 4.07
C ALA A 15 11.19 7.99 4.91
N LEU A 16 10.05 7.95 5.62
CA LEU A 16 9.61 9.04 6.52
C LEU A 16 10.62 9.30 7.65
N CYS A 17 11.21 8.24 8.22
CA CYS A 17 12.26 8.35 9.24
C CYS A 17 13.55 8.93 8.68
N PHE A 18 13.94 8.57 7.45
CA PHE A 18 15.10 9.14 6.75
C PHE A 18 14.92 10.65 6.54
N TYR A 19 13.75 11.10 6.06
CA TYR A 19 13.47 12.54 5.93
C TYR A 19 13.54 13.30 7.26
N ARG A 20 13.27 12.62 8.38
CA ARG A 20 13.38 13.21 9.72
C ARG A 20 14.83 13.35 10.20
N ARG A 21 15.76 12.57 9.64
CA ARG A 21 17.20 12.63 9.96
C ARG A 21 17.98 13.61 9.07
N LEU A 22 17.37 14.12 7.99
CA LEU A 22 18.03 15.04 7.07
C LEU A 22 18.15 16.45 7.70
N ASP A 23 19.39 16.91 7.87
CA ASP A 23 19.74 18.29 8.27
C ASP A 23 19.85 19.20 7.03
N PRO A 24 19.51 20.51 7.09
CA PRO A 24 19.18 21.35 8.26
C PRO A 24 17.77 21.10 8.83
N PRO A 25 17.49 21.56 10.07
CA PRO A 25 16.27 21.24 10.80
C PRO A 25 15.00 21.59 10.01
N CYS A 26 14.20 20.57 9.74
CA CYS A 26 12.89 20.71 9.10
C CYS A 26 12.02 21.72 9.87
N PRO A 27 11.29 22.62 9.18
CA PRO A 27 10.36 23.53 9.83
C PRO A 27 9.32 22.76 10.65
N LYS A 28 8.91 23.30 11.81
CA LYS A 28 8.00 22.64 12.75
C LYS A 28 6.69 22.14 12.09
N GLY A 29 6.19 22.89 11.10
CA GLY A 29 5.01 22.49 10.32
C GLY A 29 5.22 21.22 9.51
N LEU A 30 6.38 21.08 8.87
CA LEU A 30 6.71 19.88 8.11
C LEU A 30 6.85 18.65 9.02
N ARG A 31 7.48 18.80 10.17
CA ARG A 31 7.60 17.71 11.15
C ARG A 31 6.21 17.21 11.57
N ARG A 32 5.23 18.10 11.74
CA ARG A 32 3.84 17.74 12.04
C ARG A 32 3.18 16.98 10.89
N ILE A 33 3.40 17.41 9.64
CA ILE A 33 2.91 16.72 8.44
C ILE A 33 3.48 15.30 8.35
N ILE A 34 4.78 15.13 8.56
CA ILE A 34 5.46 13.82 8.55
C ILE A 34 4.86 12.90 9.61
N TYR A 35 4.68 13.36 10.85
CA TYR A 35 4.04 12.55 11.90
C TYR A 35 2.60 12.19 11.58
N PHE A 36 1.83 13.13 11.00
CA PHE A 36 0.46 12.86 10.58
C PHE A 36 0.40 11.73 9.55
N PHE A 37 1.22 11.79 8.49
CA PHE A 37 1.27 10.73 7.48
C PHE A 37 1.81 9.41 8.02
N LEU A 38 2.76 9.46 8.96
CA LEU A 38 3.27 8.27 9.64
C LEU A 38 2.17 7.56 10.41
N ILE A 39 1.46 8.29 11.27
CA ILE A 39 0.36 7.74 12.08
C ILE A 39 -0.75 7.24 11.16
N LEU A 40 -1.10 8.00 10.13
CA LEU A 40 -2.13 7.63 9.15
C LEU A 40 -1.79 6.34 8.39
N THR A 41 -0.53 6.17 7.97
CA THR A 41 -0.08 4.95 7.28
C THR A 41 -0.18 3.73 8.20
N VAL A 42 0.30 3.86 9.43
CA VAL A 42 0.26 2.78 10.43
C VAL A 42 -1.17 2.43 10.82
N SER A 43 -2.04 3.43 11.05
CA SER A 43 -3.43 3.18 11.42
C SER A 43 -4.22 2.51 10.31
N LEU A 44 -4.05 2.97 9.06
CA LEU A 44 -4.72 2.36 7.90
C LEU A 44 -4.25 0.92 7.68
N THR A 45 -2.94 0.67 7.72
CA THR A 45 -2.39 -0.69 7.54
C THR A 45 -2.84 -1.63 8.65
N ALA A 46 -2.84 -1.19 9.91
CA ALA A 46 -3.35 -1.97 11.04
C ALA A 46 -4.85 -2.28 10.89
N ALA A 47 -5.66 -1.29 10.49
CA ALA A 47 -7.09 -1.48 10.25
C ALA A 47 -7.37 -2.50 9.14
N PHE A 48 -6.63 -2.45 8.02
CA PHE A 48 -6.78 -3.43 6.95
C PHE A 48 -6.31 -4.83 7.36
N ILE A 49 -5.24 -4.96 8.14
CA ILE A 49 -4.79 -6.25 8.68
C ILE A 49 -5.88 -6.86 9.57
N LEU A 50 -6.43 -6.06 10.50
CA LEU A 50 -7.54 -6.49 11.37
C LEU A 50 -8.78 -6.88 10.56
N ALA A 51 -9.16 -6.08 9.55
CA ALA A 51 -10.29 -6.37 8.68
C ALA A 51 -10.12 -7.67 7.90
N GLN A 52 -8.90 -7.99 7.46
CA GLN A 52 -8.59 -9.24 6.75
C GLN A 52 -8.62 -10.45 7.70
N ILE A 53 -8.14 -10.31 8.93
CA ILE A 53 -8.19 -11.38 9.94
C ILE A 53 -9.64 -11.66 10.37
N LEU A 54 -10.45 -10.60 10.52
CA LEU A 54 -11.84 -10.67 10.99
C LEU A 54 -12.87 -10.75 9.85
N ILE A 55 -12.42 -11.08 8.62
CA ILE A 55 -13.28 -11.00 7.44
C ILE A 55 -14.47 -11.97 7.49
N CYS A 56 -14.35 -13.07 8.25
CA CYS A 56 -15.42 -14.03 8.52
C CYS A 56 -15.49 -14.34 10.02
N HIS A 57 -16.70 -14.41 10.56
CA HIS A 57 -16.97 -14.95 11.89
C HIS A 57 -17.74 -16.28 11.79
N PRO A 58 -17.18 -17.41 12.26
CA PRO A 58 -15.83 -17.62 12.78
C PRO A 58 -14.76 -17.71 11.68
N THR A 59 -13.52 -17.31 11.97
CA THR A 59 -12.40 -17.24 10.99
C THR A 59 -12.07 -18.58 10.32
N ALA A 60 -12.37 -19.70 11.00
CA ALA A 60 -12.24 -21.05 10.45
C ALA A 60 -13.08 -21.27 9.17
N THR A 61 -14.17 -20.51 9.00
CA THR A 61 -15.02 -20.62 7.80
C THR A 61 -14.39 -20.03 6.54
N TYR A 62 -13.36 -19.17 6.66
CA TYR A 62 -12.62 -18.68 5.51
C TYR A 62 -11.81 -19.78 4.81
N TRP A 63 -11.27 -20.72 5.59
CA TRP A 63 -10.42 -21.82 5.09
C TRP A 63 -11.20 -23.10 4.80
N ALA A 64 -12.49 -23.13 5.14
CA ALA A 64 -13.34 -24.31 4.96
C ALA A 64 -13.68 -24.49 3.48
N ILE A 65 -13.35 -25.67 2.94
CA ILE A 65 -13.72 -26.05 1.57
C ILE A 65 -15.25 -26.15 1.51
N PRO A 66 -15.94 -25.51 0.54
CA PRO A 66 -17.38 -25.59 0.44
C PRO A 66 -17.81 -27.03 0.19
N SER A 67 -18.33 -27.71 1.22
CA SER A 67 -19.02 -29.00 1.07
C SER A 67 -20.52 -28.79 1.25
N PRO A 68 -21.37 -29.49 0.46
CA PRO A 68 -22.83 -29.30 0.49
C PRO A 68 -23.44 -29.61 1.87
N SER A 69 -22.78 -30.40 2.71
CA SER A 69 -23.19 -30.72 4.08
C SER A 69 -22.84 -29.66 5.13
N THR A 70 -21.93 -28.74 4.84
CA THR A 70 -21.47 -27.70 5.80
C THR A 70 -22.18 -26.35 5.58
N MET A 71 -22.88 -26.17 4.45
CA MET A 71 -23.63 -24.94 4.15
C MET A 71 -24.81 -24.68 5.11
N THR A 72 -25.34 -25.72 5.77
CA THR A 72 -26.57 -25.63 6.58
C THR A 72 -26.35 -25.33 8.06
N ARG A 73 -25.14 -25.48 8.62
CA ARG A 73 -24.94 -25.45 10.09
C ARG A 73 -24.25 -24.20 10.64
N VAL A 74 -23.61 -23.39 9.80
CA VAL A 74 -22.92 -22.18 10.24
C VAL A 74 -23.36 -21.03 9.35
N GLN A 75 -24.12 -20.09 9.91
CA GLN A 75 -24.47 -18.83 9.27
C GLN A 75 -23.16 -18.09 8.96
N ARG A 76 -22.67 -18.23 7.72
CA ARG A 76 -21.42 -17.61 7.26
C ARG A 76 -21.65 -16.11 7.09
N ASN A 77 -21.46 -15.36 8.17
CA ASN A 77 -21.34 -13.91 8.12
C ASN A 77 -19.91 -13.55 7.72
N CYS A 78 -19.62 -13.61 6.42
CA CYS A 78 -18.40 -13.06 5.84
C CYS A 78 -18.69 -11.68 5.27
N ALA A 79 -17.81 -10.72 5.55
CA ALA A 79 -17.89 -9.39 4.96
C ALA A 79 -17.61 -9.47 3.45
N SER A 80 -18.25 -8.57 2.67
CA SER A 80 -18.10 -8.58 1.22
C SER A 80 -16.68 -8.18 0.80
N GLN A 81 -15.90 -9.14 0.31
CA GLN A 81 -14.57 -8.90 -0.26
C GLN A 81 -14.61 -7.90 -1.42
N GLN A 82 -15.75 -7.84 -2.12
CA GLN A 82 -16.07 -6.87 -3.16
C GLN A 82 -15.97 -5.40 -2.73
N ALA A 83 -16.21 -5.09 -1.45
CA ALA A 83 -16.07 -3.73 -0.93
C ALA A 83 -14.69 -3.47 -0.32
N ILE A 84 -14.14 -4.45 0.42
CA ILE A 84 -12.91 -4.28 1.18
C ILE A 84 -11.68 -4.15 0.26
N TYR A 85 -11.60 -4.97 -0.79
CA TYR A 85 -10.44 -4.99 -1.70
C TYR A 85 -10.25 -3.71 -2.51
N PRO A 86 -11.29 -3.11 -3.16
CA PRO A 86 -11.14 -1.80 -3.80
C PRO A 86 -10.71 -0.71 -2.83
N LEU A 87 -11.29 -0.68 -1.62
CA LEU A 87 -10.95 0.31 -0.61
C LEU A 87 -9.49 0.19 -0.17
N GLN A 88 -9.04 -1.03 0.08
CA GLN A 88 -7.64 -1.31 0.41
C GLN A 88 -6.70 -0.92 -0.73
N GLY A 89 -7.06 -1.23 -1.97
CA GLY A 89 -6.31 -0.82 -3.14
C GLY A 89 -6.21 0.71 -3.24
N ALA A 90 -7.34 1.39 -3.24
CA ALA A 90 -7.43 2.84 -3.39
C ALA A 90 -6.65 3.58 -2.30
N THR A 91 -6.79 3.17 -1.04
CA THR A 91 -6.03 3.75 0.08
C THR A 91 -4.53 3.52 -0.04
N SER A 92 -4.10 2.34 -0.50
CA SER A 92 -2.68 2.09 -0.78
C SER A 92 -2.14 3.00 -1.89
N THR A 93 -2.89 3.21 -2.97
CA THR A 93 -2.53 4.10 -4.09
C THR A 93 -2.49 5.57 -3.68
N ILE A 94 -3.47 6.03 -2.89
CA ILE A 94 -3.43 7.36 -2.28
C ILE A 94 -2.18 7.49 -1.39
N SER A 95 -1.81 6.39 -0.74
CA SER A 95 -0.66 6.37 0.13
C SER A 95 0.69 6.46 -0.58
N THR A 96 0.79 5.89 -1.77
CA THR A 96 1.97 6.08 -2.63
C THR A 96 2.01 7.50 -3.20
N LEU A 97 0.85 8.06 -3.59
CA LEU A 97 0.76 9.46 -4.06
C LEU A 97 1.31 10.48 -3.07
N TYR A 98 0.86 10.45 -1.81
CA TYR A 98 1.38 11.41 -0.82
C TYR A 98 2.86 11.17 -0.54
N SER A 99 3.32 9.91 -0.55
CA SER A 99 4.72 9.58 -0.28
C SER A 99 5.66 10.15 -1.34
N ILE A 100 5.18 10.33 -2.57
CA ILE A 100 5.91 10.98 -3.67
C ILE A 100 5.81 12.51 -3.57
N MET A 101 4.63 13.04 -3.25
CA MET A 101 4.39 14.48 -3.20
C MET A 101 5.12 15.18 -2.04
N ILE A 102 5.18 14.55 -0.86
CA ILE A 102 5.81 15.11 0.34
C ILE A 102 7.26 15.52 0.09
N PRO A 103 8.18 14.64 -0.35
CA PRO A 103 9.57 15.04 -0.56
C PRO A 103 9.72 16.13 -1.61
N VAL A 104 8.91 16.10 -2.67
CA VAL A 104 8.95 17.13 -3.72
C VAL A 104 8.54 18.49 -3.16
N LEU A 105 7.46 18.57 -2.37
CA LEU A 105 7.02 19.83 -1.75
C LEU A 105 8.04 20.35 -0.75
N VAL A 106 8.62 19.46 0.05
CA VAL A 106 9.59 19.79 1.10
C VAL A 106 10.88 20.32 0.50
N LEU A 107 11.47 19.55 -0.42
CA LEU A 107 12.79 19.86 -0.96
C LEU A 107 12.74 20.99 -1.99
N ARG A 108 11.55 21.42 -2.46
CA ARG A 108 11.42 22.58 -3.37
C ARG A 108 11.91 23.88 -2.75
N ASN A 109 11.81 24.04 -1.43
CA ASN A 109 12.16 25.29 -0.74
C ASN A 109 13.60 25.31 -0.20
N ILE A 110 14.34 24.19 -0.30
CA ILE A 110 15.71 24.08 0.22
C ILE A 110 16.69 24.32 -0.93
N PRO A 111 17.67 25.23 -0.78
CA PRO A 111 18.70 25.45 -1.80
C PRO A 111 19.65 24.25 -1.84
N MET A 112 19.38 23.30 -2.74
CA MET A 112 20.17 22.08 -2.96
C MET A 112 21.16 22.24 -4.12
N ALA A 113 22.29 21.52 -4.08
CA ALA A 113 23.23 21.45 -5.19
C ALA A 113 22.56 20.85 -6.43
N ARG A 114 22.99 21.26 -7.65
CA ARG A 114 22.38 20.79 -8.92
C ARG A 114 22.31 19.27 -9.03
N ASN A 115 23.31 18.56 -8.52
CA ASN A 115 23.38 17.09 -8.57
C ASN A 115 22.29 16.44 -7.69
N GLN A 116 22.05 16.96 -6.48
CA GLN A 116 20.98 16.48 -5.59
C GLN A 116 19.59 16.77 -6.17
N ARG A 117 19.44 17.90 -6.88
CA ARG A 117 18.20 18.25 -7.57
C ARG A 117 17.85 17.30 -8.71
N ILE A 118 18.86 16.77 -9.41
CA ILE A 118 18.67 15.74 -10.44
C ILE A 118 18.22 14.43 -9.79
N GLY A 119 18.86 14.01 -8.69
CA GLY A 119 18.45 12.83 -7.91
C GLY A 119 16.98 12.89 -7.49
N LEU A 120 16.53 14.03 -6.95
CA LEU A 120 15.13 14.22 -6.56
C LEU A 120 14.15 14.07 -7.73
N ARG A 121 14.49 14.58 -8.92
CA ARG A 121 13.65 14.43 -10.12
C ARG A 121 13.56 12.97 -10.55
N LEU A 122 14.67 12.23 -10.48
CA LEU A 122 14.70 10.80 -10.80
C LEU A 122 13.87 9.98 -9.82
N ILE A 123 14.01 10.22 -8.52
CA ILE A 123 13.21 9.55 -7.47
C ILE A 123 11.72 9.84 -7.67
N SER A 124 11.36 11.09 -8.01
CA SER A 124 9.96 11.45 -8.30
C SER A 124 9.42 10.73 -9.53
N LEU A 125 10.23 10.55 -10.58
CA LEU A 125 9.84 9.84 -11.79
C LEU A 125 9.64 8.33 -11.50
N LEU A 126 10.55 7.73 -10.74
CA LEU A 126 10.41 6.34 -10.28
C LEU A 126 9.16 6.16 -9.42
N GLY A 127 8.85 7.14 -8.57
CA GLY A 127 7.59 7.18 -7.80
C GLY A 127 6.34 7.09 -8.68
N LEU A 128 6.30 7.79 -9.81
CA LEU A 128 5.17 7.70 -10.76
C LEU A 128 5.02 6.29 -11.35
N VAL A 129 6.12 5.59 -11.59
CA VAL A 129 6.08 4.19 -12.04
C VAL A 129 5.51 3.28 -10.96
N VAL A 130 5.93 3.46 -9.70
CA VAL A 130 5.39 2.72 -8.55
C VAL A 130 3.88 2.96 -8.41
N LEU A 131 3.44 4.20 -8.59
CA LEU A 131 2.03 4.56 -8.59
C LEU A 131 1.25 3.79 -9.67
N GLY A 132 1.79 3.73 -10.89
CA GLY A 132 1.18 2.97 -11.99
C GLY A 132 1.04 1.48 -11.66
N ALA A 133 2.08 0.89 -11.08
CA ALA A 133 2.05 -0.50 -10.60
C ALA A 133 0.98 -0.72 -9.52
N GLY A 134 0.86 0.22 -8.58
CA GLY A 134 -0.19 0.22 -7.57
C GLY A 134 -1.59 0.28 -8.17
N ILE A 135 -1.84 1.18 -9.12
CA ILE A 135 -3.12 1.27 -9.83
C ILE A 135 -3.44 -0.04 -10.55
N ALA A 136 -2.50 -0.59 -11.32
CA ALA A 136 -2.68 -1.87 -11.99
C ALA A 136 -3.06 -2.98 -10.99
N ARG A 137 -2.33 -3.09 -9.87
CA ARG A 137 -2.64 -4.00 -8.77
C ARG A 137 -4.08 -3.81 -8.26
N THR A 138 -4.51 -2.57 -8.03
CA THR A 138 -5.89 -2.30 -7.56
C THR A 138 -6.94 -2.76 -8.54
N VAL A 139 -6.72 -2.57 -9.85
CA VAL A 139 -7.65 -3.00 -10.90
C VAL A 139 -7.74 -4.52 -10.93
N PHE A 140 -6.62 -5.25 -10.90
CA PHE A 140 -6.68 -6.71 -10.87
C PHE A 140 -7.29 -7.25 -9.57
N LEU A 141 -7.06 -6.56 -8.44
CA LEU A 141 -7.64 -6.93 -7.15
C LEU A 141 -9.16 -6.73 -7.12
N THR A 142 -9.69 -5.67 -7.75
CA THR A 142 -11.14 -5.46 -7.88
C THR A 142 -11.78 -6.45 -8.83
N ARG A 143 -11.11 -6.78 -9.96
CA ARG A 143 -11.56 -7.83 -10.88
C ARG A 143 -11.62 -9.19 -10.19
N LEU A 144 -10.63 -9.51 -9.36
CA LEU A 144 -10.62 -10.74 -8.55
C LEU A 144 -11.79 -10.78 -7.56
N ALA A 145 -12.15 -9.64 -6.96
CA ALA A 145 -13.27 -9.58 -6.01
C ALA A 145 -14.64 -9.71 -6.71
N GLN A 146 -14.74 -9.20 -7.93
CA GLN A 146 -15.99 -9.15 -8.70
C GLN A 146 -16.23 -10.37 -9.59
N SER A 147 -15.24 -11.25 -9.82
CA SER A 147 -15.37 -12.40 -10.72
C SER A 147 -16.09 -13.60 -10.05
N PRO A 148 -17.32 -13.97 -10.45
CA PRO A 148 -18.00 -15.17 -9.94
C PRO A 148 -17.64 -16.43 -10.74
N THR A 149 -17.10 -16.28 -11.97
CA THR A 149 -16.91 -17.37 -12.95
C THR A 149 -15.66 -17.22 -13.85
N GLY A 150 -14.80 -16.21 -13.64
CA GLY A 150 -13.65 -15.93 -14.50
C GLY A 150 -12.31 -15.99 -13.77
N ASP A 151 -11.50 -17.01 -14.06
CA ASP A 151 -10.06 -17.16 -13.80
C ASP A 151 -9.50 -16.41 -12.57
N ALA A 152 -9.98 -16.77 -11.37
CA ALA A 152 -9.43 -16.27 -10.12
C ALA A 152 -7.91 -16.50 -10.02
N THR A 153 -7.41 -17.60 -10.58
CA THR A 153 -5.98 -17.94 -10.63
C THR A 153 -5.19 -16.94 -11.48
N TRP A 154 -5.71 -16.52 -12.64
CA TRP A 154 -5.03 -15.57 -13.53
C TRP A 154 -4.98 -14.17 -12.93
N ASN A 155 -6.11 -13.71 -12.39
CA ASN A 155 -6.17 -12.40 -11.72
C ASN A 155 -5.30 -12.40 -10.45
N GLY A 156 -5.31 -13.47 -9.67
CA GLY A 156 -4.45 -13.62 -8.49
C GLY A 156 -2.96 -13.60 -8.83
N PHE A 157 -2.55 -14.28 -9.90
CA PHE A 157 -1.17 -14.22 -10.39
C PHE A 157 -0.76 -12.80 -10.78
N ASN A 158 -1.60 -12.08 -11.53
CA ASN A 158 -1.33 -10.69 -11.90
C ASN A 158 -1.23 -9.79 -10.67
N VAL A 159 -2.14 -9.92 -9.69
CA VAL A 159 -2.04 -9.18 -8.41
C VAL A 159 -0.70 -9.44 -7.73
N PHE A 160 -0.23 -10.69 -7.70
CA PHE A 160 1.04 -11.03 -7.08
C PHE A 160 2.22 -10.38 -7.80
N VAL A 161 2.27 -10.46 -9.13
CA VAL A 161 3.34 -9.85 -9.94
C VAL A 161 3.38 -8.34 -9.72
N TRP A 162 2.24 -7.65 -9.81
CA TRP A 162 2.17 -6.20 -9.60
C TRP A 162 2.53 -5.81 -8.17
N SER A 163 2.18 -6.62 -7.17
CA SER A 163 2.58 -6.42 -5.77
C SER A 163 4.10 -6.52 -5.59
N GLN A 164 4.75 -7.48 -6.24
CA GLN A 164 6.22 -7.62 -6.18
C GLN A 164 6.91 -6.42 -6.84
N VAL A 165 6.44 -6.02 -8.03
CA VAL A 165 6.97 -4.85 -8.74
C VAL A 165 6.82 -3.58 -7.89
N GLU A 166 5.64 -3.37 -7.28
CA GLU A 166 5.37 -2.23 -6.40
C GLU A 166 6.31 -2.21 -5.19
N CYS A 167 6.49 -3.35 -4.50
CA CYS A 167 7.37 -3.47 -3.34
C CYS A 167 8.84 -3.21 -3.70
N GLN A 168 9.35 -3.85 -4.74
CA GLN A 168 10.76 -3.76 -5.13
C GLN A 168 11.11 -2.34 -5.60
N LEU A 169 10.25 -1.72 -6.43
CA LEU A 169 10.47 -0.34 -6.85
C LEU A 169 10.37 0.64 -5.68
N SER A 170 9.47 0.40 -4.72
CA SER A 170 9.37 1.24 -3.51
C SER A 170 10.65 1.16 -2.67
N LEU A 171 11.25 -0.03 -2.54
CA LEU A 171 12.51 -0.23 -1.83
C LEU A 171 13.67 0.50 -2.52
N VAL A 172 13.79 0.34 -3.84
CA VAL A 172 14.80 1.05 -4.64
C VAL A 172 14.63 2.56 -4.49
N CYS A 173 13.39 3.05 -4.57
CA CYS A 173 13.07 4.48 -4.38
C CYS A 173 13.51 4.99 -3.00
N ALA A 174 13.33 4.17 -1.95
CA ALA A 174 13.73 4.50 -0.58
C ALA A 174 15.25 4.45 -0.33
N SER A 175 16.02 3.74 -1.15
CA SER A 175 17.48 3.55 -0.99
C SER A 175 18.36 4.48 -1.83
N ILE A 176 17.79 5.19 -2.81
CA ILE A 176 18.52 6.17 -3.63
C ILE A 176 18.97 7.43 -2.86
N PRO A 177 18.14 8.03 -1.97
CA PRO A 177 18.54 9.23 -1.23
C PRO A 177 19.51 8.92 -0.08
#